data_AF-A0A4V3JX53-F1
#
_entry.id   AF-A0A4V3JX53-F1
#
_cell.length_a   1.000
_cell.length_b   1.000
_cell.length_c   1.000
_cell.angle_alpha   90.00
_cell.angle_beta   90.00
_cell.angle_gamma   90.00
#
_symmetry.space_group_name_H-M   'P 1'
#
loop_
_entity.id
_entity.type
_entity.pdbx_description
1 polymer ?
#
loop_
_entity_poly.entity_id
_entity_poly.type
_entity_poly.pdbx_seq_one_letter_code
_entity_poly.pdbx_strand_id
1 'polypeptide(L)'
;MRLFRATAIFLFVVVTGVSAQSKAPLGESEIKGAKKIEFINRSLKKANPDILLENAETGKKLAASLSKSDSASVSGVTVQRIQPGGDGKLGADIFSISESQSFDHVNSIVRIVSAYLESSFQYKAGGADTLAQYVLYYNAAHRKDLKFVTGKYTEEVVKAVTADKIGIDTNYKNWSGKTQLIIPIEKNILKDSGKDVTADELEKDVNRIVKDKEKDPATKQKMQDEAKKMDKLQDDKIKEEKKIVQDKKQEVAKEQKQVAEKKEELAKKEATTVANLNELKKDPVKNKAEIEKKTEEVKQIQQEQKATEVKEAALEQKKEELVKKEEQVAAKEEARKEDGKTETATTEPAKTTEAVKAAEEKVQEVQKELSQVKDELKKKEEQSDNVVNNKILFMKFIKYDADGHYSNELWAIDTKKDDALFKSPYNNICSKEFKEIPNQGVLVLGYDGEKIETRKHKLVLLDPDKLGVKKSSENADIFWRTPIVPREDKVYVVEKFQDKYYVARFKSDLTFEARSSEAIEENSELTFFGEKIYVTGKPKEGDKTTIKIFKKEDLTLVKTIAP
;
A
#
# COMPACT_ATOMS: atom_id res chain seq x y z
N MET A 1 84.77 55.33 -53.78
CA MET A 1 85.99 54.53 -54.02
C MET A 1 85.95 53.31 -53.12
N ARG A 2 86.16 52.14 -53.73
CA ARG A 2 86.23 50.82 -53.10
C ARG A 2 87.62 50.63 -52.49
N LEU A 3 87.71 49.97 -51.34
CA LEU A 3 88.78 49.01 -51.08
C LEU A 3 88.24 47.87 -50.20
N PHE A 4 88.14 46.71 -50.87
CA PHE A 4 88.15 45.34 -50.35
C PHE A 4 89.48 45.09 -49.58
N ARG A 5 89.75 44.04 -48.78
CA ARG A 5 89.26 42.66 -48.58
C ARG A 5 90.05 42.09 -47.39
N ALA A 6 89.47 41.23 -46.55
CA ALA A 6 90.11 40.00 -46.06
C ALA A 6 89.12 39.14 -45.26
N THR A 7 89.18 37.84 -45.49
CA THR A 7 88.21 36.80 -45.13
C THR A 7 88.91 35.75 -44.26
N ALA A 8 88.25 35.23 -43.21
CA ALA A 8 88.45 33.89 -42.62
C ALA A 8 87.23 33.58 -41.72
N ILE A 9 86.29 32.69 -42.09
CA ILE A 9 86.27 31.21 -42.00
C ILE A 9 85.95 30.67 -40.58
N PHE A 10 84.71 30.14 -40.49
CA PHE A 10 84.19 28.98 -39.73
C PHE A 10 84.15 28.94 -38.19
N LEU A 11 82.94 28.75 -37.60
CA LEU A 11 82.38 27.46 -37.10
C LEU A 11 81.45 27.67 -35.85
N PHE A 12 80.26 27.05 -35.91
CA PHE A 12 79.42 26.48 -34.83
C PHE A 12 78.68 27.33 -33.76
N VAL A 13 77.33 27.35 -33.92
CA VAL A 13 76.24 26.99 -32.96
C VAL A 13 76.54 27.03 -31.45
N VAL A 14 75.69 27.73 -30.66
CA VAL A 14 74.81 27.18 -29.60
C VAL A 14 73.86 28.26 -29.04
N VAL A 15 72.66 27.76 -28.72
CA VAL A 15 71.37 28.31 -28.29
C VAL A 15 71.38 29.02 -26.92
N THR A 16 70.57 30.07 -26.73
CA THR A 16 69.45 30.19 -25.74
C THR A 16 69.13 31.63 -25.33
N GLY A 17 67.82 31.92 -25.22
CA GLY A 17 67.29 32.99 -24.36
C GLY A 17 66.49 34.07 -25.05
N VAL A 18 65.25 33.78 -25.47
CA VAL A 18 64.23 34.83 -25.72
C VAL A 18 63.17 34.73 -24.64
N SER A 19 63.18 35.72 -23.76
CA SER A 19 62.13 36.06 -22.80
C SER A 19 60.95 36.70 -23.54
N ALA A 20 59.75 36.14 -23.40
CA ALA A 20 58.52 36.75 -23.88
C ALA A 20 57.59 37.02 -22.69
N GLN A 21 57.36 38.29 -22.39
CA GLN A 21 56.20 38.77 -21.65
C GLN A 21 55.15 39.25 -22.65
N SER A 22 53.97 38.63 -22.61
CA SER A 22 52.66 39.29 -22.40
C SER A 22 51.50 38.55 -23.10
N LYS A 23 50.42 38.45 -22.31
CA LYS A 23 49.00 38.20 -22.60
C LYS A 23 48.47 36.84 -22.17
N ALA A 24 47.78 36.88 -21.04
CA ALA A 24 46.67 35.98 -20.76
C ALA A 24 45.58 36.13 -21.83
N PRO A 25 44.91 35.02 -22.15
CA PRO A 25 43.47 35.00 -22.27
C PRO A 25 42.90 34.11 -21.15
N LEU A 26 42.18 34.76 -20.22
CA LEU A 26 41.07 34.14 -19.52
C LEU A 26 40.05 33.74 -20.59
N GLY A 27 39.88 32.44 -20.80
CA GLY A 27 38.99 31.93 -21.84
C GLY A 27 39.10 30.44 -22.09
N GLU A 28 39.35 29.61 -21.06
CA GLU A 28 38.97 28.19 -21.13
C GLU A 28 37.57 28.06 -20.54
N SER A 29 36.60 28.48 -21.34
CA SER A 29 35.22 28.02 -21.20
C SER A 29 35.22 26.49 -21.33
N GLU A 30 34.82 25.83 -20.25
CA GLU A 30 34.33 24.45 -20.24
C GLU A 30 35.17 23.43 -21.02
N ILE A 31 36.20 22.86 -20.36
CA ILE A 31 36.61 21.50 -20.67
C ILE A 31 35.46 20.57 -20.23
N LYS A 32 34.42 20.48 -21.07
CA LYS A 32 33.45 19.37 -21.09
C LYS A 32 34.18 18.13 -21.61
N GLY A 33 35.01 17.56 -20.75
CA GLY A 33 35.71 16.30 -21.00
C GLY A 33 35.63 15.49 -19.73
N ALA A 34 34.72 14.52 -19.69
CA ALA A 34 34.67 13.40 -18.75
C ALA A 34 35.26 13.64 -17.34
N LYS A 35 34.40 13.83 -16.33
CA LYS A 35 34.82 13.85 -14.91
C LYS A 35 35.53 12.52 -14.56
N LYS A 36 36.86 12.53 -14.50
CA LYS A 36 37.67 11.47 -13.90
C LYS A 36 37.26 11.32 -12.43
N ILE A 37 36.87 10.12 -12.00
CA ILE A 37 36.51 9.88 -10.59
C ILE A 37 37.76 9.41 -9.85
N GLU A 38 38.61 10.37 -9.51
CA GLU A 38 39.79 10.14 -8.66
C GLU A 38 39.76 11.11 -7.48
N PHE A 39 39.65 10.57 -6.26
CA PHE A 39 39.58 11.39 -5.04
C PHE A 39 40.97 11.87 -4.59
N ILE A 40 41.09 13.18 -4.41
CA ILE A 40 42.27 13.85 -3.87
C ILE A 40 42.09 13.98 -2.35
N ASN A 41 42.90 13.24 -1.60
CA ASN A 41 42.88 13.20 -0.14
C ASN A 41 43.77 14.29 0.47
N ARG A 42 43.45 14.71 1.71
CA ARG A 42 44.31 15.62 2.50
C ARG A 42 45.59 14.92 2.96
N SER A 43 45.47 13.64 3.30
CA SER A 43 46.56 12.80 3.78
C SER A 43 46.53 11.43 3.11
N LEU A 44 47.72 10.94 2.76
CA LEU A 44 47.92 9.55 2.28
C LEU A 44 48.41 8.63 3.41
N LYS A 45 48.47 9.12 4.66
CA LYS A 45 48.83 8.30 5.82
C LYS A 45 47.76 7.24 6.05
N LYS A 46 48.19 6.03 6.40
CA LYS A 46 47.27 4.97 6.81
C LYS A 46 46.51 5.42 8.06
N ALA A 47 45.21 5.15 8.10
CA ALA A 47 44.39 5.38 9.27
C ALA A 47 44.89 4.51 10.44
N ASN A 48 44.99 5.11 11.63
CA ASN A 48 45.28 4.36 12.85
C ASN A 48 44.04 3.55 13.28
N PRO A 49 44.21 2.57 14.19
CA PRO A 49 43.08 1.76 14.67
C PRO A 49 41.92 2.57 15.24
N ASP A 50 42.21 3.67 15.93
CA ASP A 50 41.18 4.53 16.54
C ASP A 50 40.26 5.16 15.49
N ILE A 51 40.82 5.71 14.40
CA ILE A 51 40.05 6.27 13.28
C ILE A 51 39.24 5.17 12.57
N LEU A 52 39.79 3.97 12.43
CA LEU A 52 39.05 2.85 11.83
C LEU A 52 37.82 2.51 12.68
N LEU A 53 38.00 2.42 14.00
CA LEU A 53 36.93 2.13 14.95
C LEU A 53 35.90 3.26 14.99
N GLU A 54 36.34 4.51 15.10
CA GLU A 54 35.48 5.70 15.16
C GLU A 54 34.57 5.81 13.92
N ASN A 55 35.13 5.59 12.72
CA ASN A 55 34.35 5.61 11.48
C ASN A 55 33.27 4.51 11.49
N ALA A 56 33.63 3.29 11.89
CA ALA A 56 32.68 2.19 11.95
C ALA A 56 31.58 2.43 13.01
N GLU A 57 31.96 2.93 14.19
CA GLU A 57 31.01 3.29 15.24
C GLU A 57 30.07 4.41 14.83
N THR A 58 30.57 5.41 14.10
CA THR A 58 29.75 6.52 13.60
C THR A 58 28.64 5.99 12.69
N GLY A 59 28.98 5.15 11.71
CA GLY A 59 28.00 4.52 10.83
C GLY A 59 26.95 3.69 11.59
N LYS A 60 27.41 2.87 12.55
CA LYS A 60 26.52 2.04 13.40
C LYS A 60 25.58 2.87 14.27
N LYS A 61 26.09 3.94 14.91
CA LYS A 61 25.30 4.83 15.77
C LYS A 61 24.27 5.62 14.96
N LEU A 62 24.60 6.02 13.72
CA LEU A 62 23.64 6.64 12.79
C LEU A 62 22.49 5.68 12.48
N ALA A 63 22.79 4.44 12.07
CA ALA A 63 21.77 3.43 11.79
C ALA A 63 20.89 3.12 13.01
N ALA A 64 21.51 2.94 14.18
CA ALA A 64 20.79 2.68 15.43
C ALA A 64 19.86 3.85 15.81
N SER A 65 20.29 5.10 15.62
CA SER A 65 19.47 6.27 15.93
C SER A 65 18.33 6.47 14.94
N LEU A 66 18.57 6.17 13.66
CA LEU A 66 17.58 6.25 12.58
C LEU A 66 16.47 5.18 12.69
N SER A 67 16.65 4.15 13.53
CA SER A 67 15.56 3.23 13.86
C SER A 67 14.47 3.86 14.74
N LYS A 68 14.76 5.00 15.37
CA LYS A 68 13.87 5.69 16.32
C LYS A 68 13.28 7.00 15.76
N SER A 69 13.83 7.50 14.66
CA SER A 69 13.46 8.78 14.05
C SER A 69 13.92 8.84 12.60
N ASP A 70 13.36 9.72 11.78
CA ASP A 70 13.73 9.84 10.36
C ASP A 70 15.04 10.64 10.12
N SER A 71 15.71 11.08 11.17
CA SER A 71 17.01 11.75 11.06
C SER A 71 17.93 11.43 12.24
N ALA A 72 19.22 11.27 11.99
CA ALA A 72 20.22 11.06 13.02
C ALA A 72 21.47 11.89 12.78
N SER A 73 22.13 12.35 13.85
CA SER A 73 23.39 13.09 13.76
C SER A 73 24.40 12.52 14.77
N VAL A 74 25.60 12.19 14.28
CA VAL A 74 26.70 11.63 15.08
C VAL A 74 28.00 12.22 14.57
N SER A 75 28.79 12.81 15.46
CA SER A 75 30.13 13.36 15.14
C SER A 75 30.15 14.27 13.91
N GLY A 76 29.14 15.13 13.77
CA GLY A 76 29.03 16.08 12.65
C GLY A 76 28.69 15.44 11.29
N VAL A 77 28.30 14.17 11.27
CA VAL A 77 27.67 13.50 10.13
C VAL A 77 26.19 13.34 10.42
N THR A 78 25.33 13.74 9.49
CA THR A 78 23.88 13.62 9.63
C THR A 78 23.32 12.72 8.53
N VAL A 79 22.38 11.84 8.86
CA VAL A 79 21.57 11.10 7.88
C VAL A 79 20.12 11.48 8.05
N GLN A 80 19.44 11.77 6.94
CA GLN A 80 17.99 11.96 6.88
C GLN A 80 17.40 10.91 5.94
N ARG A 81 16.43 10.14 6.42
CA ARG A 81 15.73 9.12 5.64
C ARG A 81 14.45 9.68 5.06
N ILE A 82 14.26 9.46 3.76
CA ILE A 82 13.06 9.85 3.02
C ILE A 82 12.60 8.62 2.26
N GLN A 83 11.37 8.17 2.56
CA GLN A 83 10.83 6.92 2.04
C GLN A 83 10.56 7.01 0.53
N PRO A 84 10.66 5.88 -0.21
CA PRO A 84 10.24 5.82 -1.60
C PRO A 84 8.71 6.05 -1.73
N GLY A 85 8.31 6.71 -2.82
CA GLY A 85 6.91 7.05 -3.11
C GLY A 85 6.15 5.94 -3.83
N GLY A 86 4.85 6.16 -4.05
CA GLY A 86 3.99 5.26 -4.85
C GLY A 86 4.03 5.54 -6.36
N ASP A 87 4.71 6.60 -6.79
CA ASP A 87 4.84 7.08 -8.17
C ASP A 87 6.02 6.43 -8.94
N GLY A 88 6.61 5.38 -8.37
CA GLY A 88 7.77 4.69 -8.94
C GLY A 88 9.10 5.43 -8.76
N LYS A 89 9.13 6.59 -8.09
CA LYS A 89 10.37 7.32 -7.81
C LYS A 89 11.09 6.80 -6.57
N LEU A 90 12.42 6.99 -6.58
CA LEU A 90 13.29 6.53 -5.51
C LEU A 90 13.19 7.43 -4.28
N GLY A 91 13.20 6.79 -3.10
CA GLY A 91 13.50 7.48 -1.86
C GLY A 91 15.01 7.66 -1.70
N ALA A 92 15.44 8.27 -0.61
CA ALA A 92 16.86 8.37 -0.30
C ALA A 92 17.15 8.40 1.20
N ASP A 93 18.32 7.86 1.57
CA ASP A 93 19.02 8.33 2.78
C ASP A 93 20.03 9.41 2.36
N ILE A 94 19.88 10.61 2.90
CA ILE A 94 20.72 11.78 2.60
C ILE A 94 21.77 11.94 3.70
N PHE A 95 23.02 11.68 3.36
CA PHE A 95 24.19 11.79 4.23
C PHE A 95 24.85 13.16 4.08
N SER A 96 24.77 14.00 5.10
CA SER A 96 25.35 15.35 5.12
C SER A 96 26.61 15.40 5.99
N ILE A 97 27.65 16.09 5.53
CA ILE A 97 28.86 16.39 6.31
C ILE A 97 28.81 17.84 6.78
N SER A 98 28.80 18.06 8.09
CA SER A 98 28.81 19.41 8.68
C SER A 98 30.12 20.16 8.43
N GLU A 99 30.10 21.48 8.60
CA GLU A 99 31.29 22.33 8.52
C GLU A 99 32.30 22.05 9.65
N SER A 100 31.83 21.56 10.79
CA SER A 100 32.70 21.18 11.90
C SER A 100 33.43 19.86 11.68
N GLN A 101 32.97 19.04 10.71
CA GLN A 101 33.54 17.72 10.45
C GLN A 101 34.41 17.72 9.20
N SER A 102 35.63 17.20 9.34
CA SER A 102 36.58 17.06 8.22
C SER A 102 37.12 15.64 8.16
N PHE A 103 37.32 15.13 6.96
CA PHE A 103 37.93 13.82 6.74
C PHE A 103 39.22 13.99 5.93
N ASP A 104 40.30 13.42 6.43
CA ASP A 104 41.59 13.50 5.75
C ASP A 104 41.68 12.60 4.52
N HIS A 105 40.84 11.55 4.45
CA HIS A 105 40.83 10.56 3.39
C HIS A 105 39.41 10.08 3.09
N VAL A 106 39.10 9.87 1.81
CA VAL A 106 37.79 9.41 1.32
C VAL A 106 37.34 8.09 1.97
N ASN A 107 38.28 7.17 2.22
CA ASN A 107 38.04 5.90 2.91
C ASN A 107 37.42 6.07 4.32
N SER A 108 37.59 7.20 4.99
CA SER A 108 36.85 7.44 6.24
C SER A 108 35.34 7.55 5.98
N ILE A 109 34.96 8.28 4.93
CA ILE A 109 33.57 8.41 4.48
C ILE A 109 33.04 7.04 4.01
N VAL A 110 33.82 6.30 3.21
CA VAL A 110 33.43 4.94 2.77
C VAL A 110 33.16 4.03 3.96
N ARG A 111 34.02 4.03 4.99
CA ARG A 111 33.83 3.18 6.18
C ARG A 111 32.59 3.55 6.98
N ILE A 112 32.30 4.85 7.12
CA ILE A 112 31.08 5.32 7.80
C ILE A 112 29.84 4.84 7.03
N VAL A 113 29.83 5.04 5.70
CA VAL A 113 28.71 4.61 4.85
C VAL A 113 28.58 3.08 4.86
N SER A 114 29.68 2.34 4.77
CA SER A 114 29.69 0.87 4.81
C SER A 114 29.09 0.35 6.13
N ALA A 115 29.60 0.80 7.27
CA ALA A 115 29.09 0.38 8.58
C ALA A 115 27.61 0.77 8.79
N TYR A 116 27.19 1.88 8.20
CA TYR A 116 25.78 2.26 8.15
C TYR A 116 24.95 1.31 7.28
N LEU A 117 25.42 0.94 6.09
CA LEU A 117 24.73 0.02 5.17
C LEU A 117 24.62 -1.40 5.76
N GLU A 118 25.68 -1.88 6.42
CA GLU A 118 25.64 -3.13 7.19
C GLU A 118 24.51 -3.09 8.23
N SER A 119 24.43 -2.01 9.00
CA SER A 119 23.53 -1.92 10.15
C SER A 119 22.08 -1.62 9.75
N SER A 120 21.87 -0.75 8.75
CA SER A 120 20.53 -0.28 8.38
C SER A 120 19.86 -1.13 7.30
N PHE A 121 20.62 -1.83 6.46
CA PHE A 121 20.10 -2.63 5.35
C PHE A 121 20.54 -4.11 5.41
N GLN A 122 21.26 -4.48 6.47
CA GLN A 122 21.67 -5.86 6.77
C GLN A 122 22.54 -6.46 5.66
N TYR A 123 23.37 -5.64 5.00
CA TYR A 123 24.39 -6.15 4.07
C TYR A 123 25.54 -6.80 4.83
N LYS A 124 26.11 -7.88 4.27
CA LYS A 124 27.37 -8.45 4.76
C LYS A 124 28.51 -7.45 4.53
N ALA A 125 29.52 -7.48 5.40
CA ALA A 125 30.60 -6.47 5.39
C ALA A 125 31.22 -6.21 4.02
N GLY A 126 31.68 -7.25 3.32
CA GLY A 126 32.26 -7.08 1.97
C GLY A 126 31.28 -6.53 0.93
N GLY A 127 29.97 -6.80 1.10
CA GLY A 127 28.93 -6.24 0.25
C GLY A 127 28.66 -4.76 0.56
N ALA A 128 28.58 -4.41 1.85
CA ALA A 128 28.42 -3.04 2.30
C ALA A 128 29.59 -2.14 1.88
N ASP A 129 30.82 -2.65 1.94
CA ASP A 129 32.02 -1.94 1.46
C ASP A 129 31.92 -1.62 -0.04
N THR A 130 31.50 -2.61 -0.83
CA THR A 130 31.31 -2.45 -2.28
C THR A 130 30.22 -1.41 -2.58
N LEU A 131 29.07 -1.50 -1.92
CA LEU A 131 27.98 -0.53 -2.08
C LEU A 131 28.37 0.87 -1.64
N ALA A 132 29.08 1.01 -0.51
CA ALA A 132 29.54 2.32 -0.03
C ALA A 132 30.47 3.00 -1.06
N GLN A 133 31.35 2.22 -1.70
CA GLN A 133 32.21 2.72 -2.77
C GLN A 133 31.39 3.18 -3.99
N TYR A 134 30.40 2.39 -4.40
CA TYR A 134 29.48 2.72 -5.49
C TYR A 134 28.63 3.95 -5.19
N VAL A 135 28.13 4.10 -3.97
CA VAL A 135 27.44 5.31 -3.51
C VAL A 135 28.32 6.54 -3.69
N LEU A 136 29.60 6.47 -3.31
CA LEU A 136 30.50 7.60 -3.49
C LEU A 136 30.76 7.93 -4.96
N TYR A 137 30.94 6.94 -5.82
CA TYR A 137 31.11 7.15 -7.26
C TYR A 137 29.86 7.74 -7.92
N TYR A 138 28.69 7.22 -7.57
CA TYR A 138 27.39 7.75 -7.97
C TYR A 138 27.26 9.23 -7.62
N ASN A 139 27.57 9.59 -6.37
CA ASN A 139 27.49 10.97 -5.90
C ASN A 139 28.57 11.89 -6.46
N ALA A 140 29.76 11.38 -6.77
CA ALA A 140 30.82 12.16 -7.41
C ALA A 140 30.45 12.53 -8.85
N ALA A 141 29.87 11.58 -9.58
CA ALA A 141 29.44 11.79 -10.95
C ALA A 141 28.32 12.82 -11.05
N HIS A 142 27.34 12.72 -10.15
CA HIS A 142 26.16 13.59 -10.10
C HIS A 142 26.33 14.80 -9.17
N ARG A 143 27.58 15.19 -8.86
CA ARG A 143 27.86 16.39 -8.05
C ARG A 143 27.24 17.64 -8.65
N LYS A 144 26.43 18.35 -7.84
CA LYS A 144 25.63 19.54 -8.19
C LYS A 144 24.59 19.33 -9.30
N ASP A 145 24.23 18.09 -9.60
CA ASP A 145 23.28 17.77 -10.66
C ASP A 145 21.85 17.66 -10.12
N LEU A 146 21.23 18.80 -9.80
CA LEU A 146 19.86 18.81 -9.28
C LEU A 146 18.83 18.31 -10.31
N LYS A 147 19.12 18.45 -11.61
CA LYS A 147 18.25 17.94 -12.68
C LYS A 147 18.16 16.42 -12.63
N PHE A 148 19.29 15.76 -12.44
CA PHE A 148 19.33 14.32 -12.22
C PHE A 148 18.49 13.88 -11.02
N VAL A 149 18.63 14.56 -9.87
CA VAL A 149 17.86 14.24 -8.67
C VAL A 149 16.36 14.43 -8.88
N THR A 150 15.96 15.54 -9.52
CA THR A 150 14.55 15.87 -9.81
C THR A 150 13.89 14.82 -10.71
N GLY A 151 14.65 14.22 -11.63
CA GLY A 151 14.14 13.22 -12.56
C GLY A 151 13.94 11.82 -11.95
N LYS A 152 14.71 11.46 -10.91
CA LYS A 152 14.76 10.08 -10.39
C LYS A 152 14.15 9.91 -8.99
N TYR A 153 14.12 10.96 -8.18
CA TYR A 153 13.76 10.87 -6.76
C TYR A 153 12.44 11.56 -6.45
N THR A 154 11.82 11.17 -5.34
CA THR A 154 10.57 11.78 -4.87
C THR A 154 10.72 13.29 -4.59
N GLU A 155 9.60 14.01 -4.56
CA GLU A 155 9.61 15.45 -4.33
C GLU A 155 10.19 15.80 -2.95
N GLU A 156 9.98 14.95 -1.94
CA GLU A 156 10.54 15.10 -0.59
C GLU A 156 12.06 15.03 -0.61
N VAL A 157 12.65 14.12 -1.40
CA VAL A 157 14.12 14.05 -1.58
C VAL A 157 14.63 15.33 -2.23
N VAL A 158 13.97 15.80 -3.28
CA VAL A 158 14.34 17.03 -3.99
C VAL A 158 14.31 18.24 -3.04
N LYS A 159 13.33 18.31 -2.14
CA LYS A 159 13.21 19.38 -1.12
C LYS A 159 14.30 19.32 -0.05
N ALA A 160 14.79 18.13 0.29
CA ALA A 160 15.77 17.94 1.35
C ALA A 160 17.23 18.17 0.91
N VAL A 161 17.50 18.12 -0.40
CA VAL A 161 18.84 18.35 -0.95
C VAL A 161 19.06 19.82 -1.31
N THR A 162 20.31 20.27 -1.20
CA THR A 162 20.74 21.62 -1.58
C THR A 162 21.60 21.53 -2.84
N ALA A 163 21.28 22.33 -3.87
CA ALA A 163 21.97 22.30 -5.17
C ALA A 163 23.51 22.42 -5.05
N ASP A 164 24.00 23.26 -4.14
CA ASP A 164 25.43 23.43 -3.94
C ASP A 164 26.10 22.35 -3.12
N LYS A 165 25.35 21.52 -2.39
CA LYS A 165 25.90 20.47 -1.50
C LYS A 165 25.67 19.07 -2.04
N ILE A 166 24.71 18.87 -2.94
CA ILE A 166 24.33 17.56 -3.44
C ILE A 166 25.46 16.85 -4.21
N GLY A 167 25.72 15.60 -3.84
CA GLY A 167 26.86 14.80 -4.25
C GLY A 167 28.12 15.03 -3.40
N ILE A 168 29.25 14.49 -3.86
CA ILE A 168 30.57 14.69 -3.23
C ILE A 168 31.59 15.19 -4.26
N ASP A 169 32.44 16.13 -3.87
CA ASP A 169 33.54 16.60 -4.72
C ASP A 169 34.70 15.59 -4.71
N THR A 170 35.50 15.51 -5.76
CA THR A 170 36.70 14.66 -5.74
C THR A 170 37.81 15.26 -4.87
N ASN A 171 37.76 16.55 -4.53
CA ASN A 171 38.76 17.22 -3.71
C ASN A 171 38.35 17.38 -2.24
N TYR A 172 39.19 16.93 -1.32
CA TYR A 172 38.94 17.00 0.13
C TYR A 172 38.58 18.39 0.66
N LYS A 173 39.08 19.45 0.02
CA LYS A 173 38.79 20.85 0.42
C LYS A 173 37.31 21.21 0.31
N ASN A 174 36.56 20.44 -0.48
CA ASN A 174 35.15 20.67 -0.75
C ASN A 174 34.24 19.61 -0.10
N TRP A 175 34.72 18.85 0.89
CA TRP A 175 33.89 17.87 1.60
C TRP A 175 33.15 18.47 2.79
N SER A 176 33.87 19.13 3.68
CA SER A 176 33.30 19.71 4.91
C SER A 176 32.27 20.80 4.56
N GLY A 177 31.06 20.69 5.12
CA GLY A 177 29.95 21.62 4.90
C GLY A 177 29.33 21.64 3.49
N LYS A 178 29.92 20.93 2.53
CA LYS A 178 29.64 21.03 1.09
C LYS A 178 29.26 19.70 0.45
N THR A 179 28.97 18.67 1.26
CA THR A 179 28.62 17.33 0.80
C THR A 179 27.27 16.90 1.35
N GLN A 180 26.41 16.44 0.45
CA GLN A 180 25.19 15.67 0.71
C GLN A 180 25.20 14.44 -0.20
N LEU A 181 25.59 13.28 0.31
CA LEU A 181 25.54 12.02 -0.39
C LEU A 181 24.10 11.49 -0.43
N ILE A 182 23.64 11.05 -1.59
CA ILE A 182 22.39 10.31 -1.76
C ILE A 182 22.69 8.82 -1.77
N ILE A 183 22.05 8.07 -0.88
CA ILE A 183 21.94 6.62 -0.98
C ILE A 183 20.54 6.32 -1.51
N PRO A 184 20.39 5.83 -2.76
CA PRO A 184 19.08 5.59 -3.34
C PRO A 184 18.42 4.37 -2.69
N ILE A 185 17.15 4.52 -2.30
CA ILE A 185 16.38 3.44 -1.67
C ILE A 185 15.10 3.12 -2.43
N GLU A 186 14.76 1.84 -2.48
CA GLU A 186 13.55 1.31 -3.10
C GLU A 186 12.74 0.49 -2.09
N LYS A 187 11.45 0.28 -2.36
CA LYS A 187 10.61 -0.62 -1.56
C LYS A 187 11.08 -2.06 -1.77
N ASN A 188 11.31 -2.81 -0.69
CA ASN A 188 11.68 -4.21 -0.74
C ASN A 188 10.97 -5.02 0.35
N ILE A 189 9.98 -5.81 -0.06
CA ILE A 189 9.15 -6.66 0.83
C ILE A 189 9.93 -7.84 1.44
N LEU A 190 11.13 -8.14 0.92
CA LEU A 190 11.95 -9.26 1.41
C LEU A 190 12.71 -8.88 2.67
N LYS A 191 13.01 -7.59 2.86
CA LYS A 191 13.71 -7.04 4.03
C LYS A 191 12.72 -6.65 5.13
N ASP A 192 13.10 -6.84 6.38
CA ASP A 192 12.26 -6.47 7.54
C ASP A 192 11.96 -4.97 7.60
N SER A 193 12.89 -4.16 7.11
CA SER A 193 12.75 -2.70 7.04
C SER A 193 11.78 -2.22 5.95
N GLY A 194 11.29 -3.14 5.10
CA GLY A 194 10.42 -2.86 3.94
C GLY A 194 11.12 -2.15 2.79
N LYS A 195 12.45 -1.98 2.85
CA LYS A 195 13.24 -1.18 1.91
C LYS A 195 14.64 -1.74 1.73
N ASP A 196 15.26 -1.35 0.63
CA ASP A 196 16.63 -1.73 0.31
C ASP A 196 17.33 -0.65 -0.50
N VAL A 197 18.66 -0.68 -0.51
CA VAL A 197 19.45 0.09 -1.47
C VAL A 197 19.26 -0.50 -2.86
N THR A 198 18.97 0.36 -3.83
CA THR A 198 18.86 -0.04 -5.23
C THR A 198 20.25 -0.19 -5.85
N ALA A 199 20.81 -1.39 -5.67
CA ALA A 199 22.13 -1.77 -6.18
C ALA A 199 22.19 -1.69 -7.73
N ASP A 200 21.10 -2.06 -8.40
CA ASP A 200 21.01 -2.06 -9.88
C ASP A 200 21.17 -0.65 -10.45
N GLU A 201 20.55 0.34 -9.81
CA GLU A 201 20.66 1.75 -10.18
C GLU A 201 22.10 2.26 -9.98
N LEU A 202 22.71 1.92 -8.84
CA LEU A 202 24.11 2.26 -8.56
C LEU A 202 25.04 1.63 -9.61
N GLU A 203 24.87 0.35 -9.90
CA GLU A 203 25.68 -0.38 -10.89
C GLU A 203 25.54 0.24 -12.28
N LYS A 204 24.31 0.43 -12.75
CA LYS A 204 24.01 0.97 -14.07
C LYS A 204 24.63 2.35 -14.28
N ASP A 205 24.43 3.27 -13.33
CA ASP A 205 24.93 4.63 -13.48
C ASP A 205 26.46 4.68 -13.35
N VAL A 206 27.05 4.01 -12.35
CA VAL A 206 28.50 4.00 -12.14
C VAL A 206 29.23 3.32 -13.30
N ASN A 207 28.77 2.13 -13.75
CA ASN A 207 29.44 1.39 -14.82
C ASN A 207 29.37 2.15 -16.17
N ARG A 208 28.27 2.88 -16.43
CA ARG A 208 28.19 3.78 -17.59
C ARG A 208 29.25 4.87 -17.54
N ILE A 209 29.53 5.43 -16.37
CA ILE A 209 30.58 6.44 -16.21
C ILE A 209 31.96 5.85 -16.48
N VAL A 210 32.24 4.63 -15.99
CA VAL A 210 33.49 3.91 -16.31
C VAL A 210 33.67 3.77 -17.82
N LYS A 211 32.61 3.34 -18.52
CA LYS A 211 32.64 3.02 -19.94
C LYS A 211 32.83 4.26 -20.82
N ASP A 212 32.13 5.35 -20.49
CA ASP A 212 32.03 6.52 -21.38
C ASP A 212 33.06 7.61 -21.07
N LYS A 213 33.60 7.65 -19.84
CA LYS A 213 34.31 8.84 -19.33
C LYS A 213 35.71 8.55 -18.80
N GLU A 214 36.02 7.35 -18.30
CA GLU A 214 37.35 7.10 -17.73
C GLU A 214 38.39 6.78 -18.82
N LYS A 215 39.41 7.65 -18.93
CA LYS A 215 40.50 7.52 -19.93
C LYS A 215 41.81 7.05 -19.32
N ASP A 216 41.97 7.15 -18.00
CA ASP A 216 43.18 6.72 -17.30
C ASP A 216 43.20 5.19 -17.14
N PRO A 217 44.22 4.47 -17.65
CA PRO A 217 44.26 3.02 -17.59
C PRO A 217 44.23 2.44 -16.18
N ALA A 218 44.91 3.08 -15.22
CA ALA A 218 44.99 2.60 -13.84
C ALA A 218 43.65 2.77 -13.11
N THR A 219 42.97 3.91 -13.32
CA THR A 219 41.64 4.17 -12.77
C THR A 219 40.60 3.24 -13.40
N LYS A 220 40.68 3.04 -14.72
CA LYS A 220 39.82 2.10 -15.45
C LYS A 220 39.95 0.66 -14.93
N GLN A 221 41.17 0.17 -14.70
CA GLN A 221 41.40 -1.16 -14.13
C GLN A 221 40.79 -1.29 -12.72
N LYS A 222 41.01 -0.29 -11.86
CA LYS A 222 40.41 -0.28 -10.51
C LYS A 222 38.88 -0.32 -10.56
N MET A 223 38.27 0.47 -11.44
CA MET A 223 36.81 0.48 -11.57
C MET A 223 36.26 -0.83 -12.15
N GLN A 224 37.01 -1.51 -13.02
CA GLN A 224 36.67 -2.87 -13.48
C GLN A 224 36.73 -3.90 -12.35
N ASP A 225 37.71 -3.78 -11.45
CA ASP A 225 37.81 -4.67 -10.30
C ASP A 225 36.68 -4.41 -9.28
N GLU A 226 36.28 -3.15 -9.07
CA GLU A 226 35.08 -2.81 -8.30
C GLU A 226 33.78 -3.29 -8.98
N ALA A 227 33.69 -3.22 -10.31
CA ALA A 227 32.57 -3.77 -11.07
C ALA A 227 32.42 -5.28 -10.86
N LYS A 228 33.51 -6.05 -10.90
CA LYS A 228 33.46 -7.49 -10.58
C LYS A 228 32.96 -7.79 -9.17
N LYS A 229 33.29 -6.93 -8.19
CA LYS A 229 32.76 -7.09 -6.82
C LYS A 229 31.27 -6.77 -6.77
N MET A 230 30.82 -5.73 -7.47
CA MET A 230 29.41 -5.39 -7.60
C MET A 230 28.62 -6.49 -8.32
N ASP A 231 29.20 -7.06 -9.37
CA ASP A 231 28.67 -8.23 -10.08
C ASP A 231 28.46 -9.39 -9.12
N LYS A 232 29.51 -9.76 -8.38
CA LYS A 232 29.40 -10.83 -7.39
C LYS A 232 28.36 -10.51 -6.30
N LEU A 233 28.30 -9.26 -5.82
CA LEU A 233 27.35 -8.82 -4.81
C LEU A 233 25.91 -8.99 -5.26
N GLN A 234 25.60 -8.57 -6.48
CA GLN A 234 24.26 -8.72 -7.04
C GLN A 234 23.91 -10.18 -7.33
N ASP A 235 24.85 -11.02 -7.75
CA ASP A 235 24.61 -12.46 -7.92
C ASP A 235 24.28 -13.12 -6.58
N ASP A 236 25.03 -12.79 -5.53
CA ASP A 236 24.78 -13.25 -4.17
C ASP A 236 23.43 -12.71 -3.66
N LYS A 237 23.10 -11.44 -3.97
CA LYS A 237 21.80 -10.83 -3.65
C LYS A 237 20.64 -11.56 -4.33
N ILE A 238 20.72 -11.85 -5.62
CA ILE A 238 19.69 -12.58 -6.37
C ILE A 238 19.49 -13.98 -5.78
N LYS A 239 20.57 -14.70 -5.48
CA LYS A 239 20.49 -16.04 -4.83
C LYS A 239 19.81 -15.97 -3.47
N GLU A 240 20.16 -14.98 -2.67
CA GLU A 240 19.57 -14.76 -1.34
C GLU A 240 18.09 -14.36 -1.45
N GLU A 241 17.74 -13.42 -2.34
CA GLU A 241 16.36 -13.02 -2.59
C GLU A 241 15.49 -14.19 -3.07
N LYS A 242 15.99 -15.04 -3.98
CA LYS A 242 15.28 -16.26 -4.40
C LYS A 242 14.97 -17.19 -3.24
N LYS A 243 15.96 -17.44 -2.39
CA LYS A 243 15.80 -18.29 -1.21
C LYS A 243 14.76 -17.69 -0.25
N ILE A 244 14.86 -16.39 0.05
CA ILE A 244 13.91 -15.70 0.93
C ILE A 244 12.50 -15.72 0.35
N VAL A 245 12.33 -15.51 -0.96
CA VAL A 245 11.02 -15.59 -1.64
C VAL A 245 10.43 -17.00 -1.47
N GLN A 246 11.23 -18.04 -1.70
CA GLN A 246 10.79 -19.43 -1.54
C GLN A 246 10.39 -19.73 -0.09
N ASP A 247 11.21 -19.33 0.89
CA ASP A 247 10.95 -19.52 2.31
C ASP A 247 9.67 -18.78 2.75
N LYS A 248 9.51 -17.50 2.35
CA LYS A 248 8.29 -16.71 2.64
C LYS A 248 7.05 -17.28 1.96
N LYS A 249 7.15 -17.85 0.76
CA LYS A 249 6.02 -18.54 0.09
C LYS A 249 5.60 -19.79 0.87
N GLN A 250 6.55 -20.57 1.36
CA GLN A 250 6.25 -21.73 2.19
C GLN A 250 5.61 -21.33 3.52
N GLU A 251 6.09 -20.26 4.15
CA GLU A 251 5.50 -19.69 5.36
C GLU A 251 4.06 -19.24 5.12
N VAL A 252 3.81 -18.45 4.06
CA VAL A 252 2.45 -18.01 3.69
C VAL A 252 1.53 -19.19 3.40
N ALA A 253 2.00 -20.22 2.68
CA ALA A 253 1.20 -21.42 2.42
C ALA A 253 0.86 -22.18 3.72
N LYS A 254 1.76 -22.21 4.70
CA LYS A 254 1.51 -22.80 6.02
C LYS A 254 0.50 -21.98 6.82
N GLU A 255 0.63 -20.65 6.81
CA GLU A 255 -0.32 -19.75 7.47
C GLU A 255 -1.71 -19.84 6.84
N GLN A 256 -1.81 -19.96 5.51
CA GLN A 256 -3.09 -20.16 4.79
C GLN A 256 -3.79 -21.45 5.23
N LYS A 257 -3.03 -22.56 5.38
CA LYS A 257 -3.59 -23.82 5.91
C LYS A 257 -4.11 -23.66 7.34
N GLN A 258 -3.34 -23.01 8.21
CA GLN A 258 -3.78 -22.76 9.60
C GLN A 258 -5.03 -21.87 9.68
N VAL A 259 -5.12 -20.85 8.82
CA VAL A 259 -6.30 -19.98 8.71
C VAL A 259 -7.52 -20.77 8.22
N ALA A 260 -7.36 -21.64 7.22
CA ALA A 260 -8.42 -22.51 6.74
C ALA A 260 -8.91 -23.49 7.82
N GLU A 261 -8.00 -24.16 8.52
CA GLU A 261 -8.32 -25.05 9.65
C GLU A 261 -9.07 -24.32 10.77
N LYS A 262 -8.59 -23.13 11.15
CA LYS A 262 -9.25 -22.29 12.16
C LYS A 262 -10.65 -21.86 11.72
N LYS A 263 -10.84 -21.53 10.43
CA LYS A 263 -12.14 -21.16 9.87
C LYS A 263 -13.14 -22.33 9.95
N GLU A 264 -12.70 -23.54 9.64
CA GLU A 264 -13.53 -24.75 9.81
C GLU A 264 -13.88 -25.03 11.28
N GLU A 265 -12.91 -24.87 12.19
CA GLU A 265 -13.13 -25.05 13.63
C GLU A 265 -14.16 -24.05 14.17
N LEU A 266 -14.00 -22.76 13.83
CA LEU A 266 -14.92 -21.70 14.21
C LEU A 266 -16.33 -21.94 13.65
N ALA A 267 -16.46 -22.40 12.40
CA ALA A 267 -17.75 -22.75 11.80
C ALA A 267 -18.44 -23.90 12.55
N LYS A 268 -17.70 -24.95 12.93
CA LYS A 268 -18.24 -26.08 13.73
C LYS A 268 -18.64 -25.62 15.14
N LYS A 269 -17.84 -24.77 15.76
CA LYS A 269 -18.11 -24.20 17.09
C LYS A 269 -19.34 -23.29 17.09
N GLU A 270 -19.48 -22.45 16.06
CA GLU A 270 -20.67 -21.59 15.88
C GLU A 270 -21.92 -22.46 15.71
N ALA A 271 -21.91 -23.43 14.78
CA ALA A 271 -23.05 -24.31 14.53
C ALA A 271 -23.52 -25.04 15.79
N THR A 272 -22.58 -25.57 16.58
CA THR A 272 -22.88 -26.26 17.85
C THR A 272 -23.43 -25.28 18.90
N THR A 273 -22.85 -24.09 19.01
CA THR A 273 -23.28 -23.09 20.01
C THR A 273 -24.65 -22.50 19.67
N VAL A 274 -24.94 -22.26 18.38
CA VAL A 274 -26.24 -21.81 17.89
C VAL A 274 -27.31 -22.90 18.08
N ALA A 275 -26.98 -24.17 17.82
CA ALA A 275 -27.90 -25.28 18.09
C ALA A 275 -28.28 -25.35 19.58
N ASN A 276 -27.30 -25.29 20.47
CA ASN A 276 -27.53 -25.26 21.93
C ASN A 276 -28.33 -24.02 22.37
N LEU A 277 -28.03 -22.85 21.81
CA LEU A 277 -28.77 -21.61 22.09
C LEU A 277 -30.24 -21.74 21.68
N ASN A 278 -30.51 -22.37 20.54
CA ASN A 278 -31.88 -22.59 20.05
C ASN A 278 -32.65 -23.61 20.91
N GLU A 279 -31.99 -24.61 21.49
CA GLU A 279 -32.62 -25.51 22.46
C GLU A 279 -32.95 -24.81 23.78
N LEU A 280 -32.03 -24.02 24.32
CA LEU A 280 -32.25 -23.26 25.57
C LEU A 280 -33.40 -22.25 25.45
N LYS A 281 -33.58 -21.66 24.26
CA LYS A 281 -34.66 -20.73 23.93
C LYS A 281 -36.07 -21.36 23.93
N LYS A 282 -36.20 -22.69 23.99
CA LYS A 282 -37.50 -23.38 24.11
C LYS A 282 -38.16 -23.16 25.49
N ASP A 283 -37.37 -22.89 26.53
CA ASP A 283 -37.84 -22.54 27.88
C ASP A 283 -37.04 -21.34 28.45
N PRO A 284 -37.36 -20.11 28.00
CA PRO A 284 -36.54 -18.93 28.26
C PRO A 284 -36.61 -18.41 29.71
N VAL A 285 -37.63 -18.79 30.48
CA VAL A 285 -37.79 -18.38 31.88
C VAL A 285 -36.84 -19.15 32.79
N LYS A 286 -36.63 -20.44 32.52
CA LYS A 286 -35.74 -21.32 33.28
C LYS A 286 -34.26 -21.14 32.91
N ASN A 287 -33.97 -20.85 31.63
CA ASN A 287 -32.60 -20.87 31.07
C ASN A 287 -31.97 -19.49 30.84
N LYS A 288 -32.52 -18.41 31.41
CA LYS A 288 -32.13 -17.01 31.14
C LYS A 288 -30.61 -16.75 31.22
N ALA A 289 -29.95 -17.19 32.29
CA ALA A 289 -28.52 -16.97 32.49
C ALA A 289 -27.64 -17.73 31.46
N GLU A 290 -28.10 -18.90 31.02
CA GLU A 290 -27.37 -19.76 30.08
C GLU A 290 -27.55 -19.29 28.63
N ILE A 291 -28.72 -18.73 28.30
CA ILE A 291 -28.99 -18.03 27.03
C ILE A 291 -28.08 -16.81 26.88
N GLU A 292 -27.93 -16.00 27.92
CA GLU A 292 -27.07 -14.80 27.89
C GLU A 292 -25.60 -15.18 27.67
N LYS A 293 -25.11 -16.18 28.41
CA LYS A 293 -23.75 -16.72 28.24
C LYS A 293 -23.49 -17.26 26.83
N LYS A 294 -24.43 -18.05 26.29
CA LYS A 294 -24.30 -18.63 24.94
C LYS A 294 -24.45 -17.59 23.83
N THR A 295 -25.23 -16.53 24.05
CA THR A 295 -25.34 -15.40 23.11
C THR A 295 -24.02 -14.64 23.01
N GLU A 296 -23.33 -14.42 24.15
CA GLU A 296 -22.01 -13.78 24.17
C GLU A 296 -20.94 -14.67 23.53
N GLU A 297 -20.99 -15.99 23.75
CA GLU A 297 -20.08 -16.95 23.10
C GLU A 297 -20.22 -16.93 21.56
N VAL A 298 -21.46 -16.82 21.03
CA VAL A 298 -21.69 -16.66 19.58
C VAL A 298 -21.08 -15.35 19.06
N LYS A 299 -21.22 -14.24 19.79
CA LYS A 299 -20.61 -12.95 19.39
C LYS A 299 -19.08 -13.04 19.34
N GLN A 300 -18.46 -13.69 20.31
CA GLN A 300 -17.00 -13.89 20.32
C GLN A 300 -16.54 -14.74 19.14
N ILE A 301 -17.26 -15.83 18.82
CA ILE A 301 -16.96 -16.66 17.64
C ILE A 301 -17.05 -15.85 16.34
N GLN A 302 -18.07 -14.99 16.20
CA GLN A 302 -18.23 -14.12 15.03
C GLN A 302 -17.14 -13.06 14.92
N GLN A 303 -16.66 -12.51 16.04
CA GLN A 303 -15.50 -11.61 16.05
C GLN A 303 -14.22 -12.35 15.63
N GLU A 304 -14.00 -13.57 16.13
CA GLU A 304 -12.85 -14.39 15.73
C GLU A 304 -12.91 -14.80 14.24
N GLN A 305 -14.10 -15.04 13.69
CA GLN A 305 -14.29 -15.30 12.25
C GLN A 305 -13.89 -14.09 11.41
N LYS A 306 -14.37 -12.88 11.77
CA LYS A 306 -13.99 -11.63 11.08
C LYS A 306 -12.47 -11.39 11.13
N ALA A 307 -11.85 -11.58 12.29
CA ALA A 307 -10.40 -11.47 12.42
C ALA A 307 -9.66 -12.50 11.55
N THR A 308 -10.22 -13.69 11.39
CA THR A 308 -9.69 -14.76 10.53
C THR A 308 -9.83 -14.41 9.05
N GLU A 309 -10.94 -13.81 8.62
CA GLU A 309 -11.14 -13.32 7.24
C GLU A 309 -10.19 -12.16 6.89
N VAL A 310 -9.96 -11.23 7.81
CA VAL A 310 -8.96 -10.15 7.62
C VAL A 310 -7.56 -10.74 7.45
N LYS A 311 -7.21 -11.76 8.25
CA LYS A 311 -5.93 -12.48 8.13
C LYS A 311 -5.83 -13.22 6.79
N GLU A 312 -6.90 -13.86 6.33
CA GLU A 312 -6.98 -14.54 5.02
C GLU A 312 -6.71 -13.56 3.87
N ALA A 313 -7.38 -12.40 3.87
CA ALA A 313 -7.19 -11.37 2.85
C ALA A 313 -5.75 -10.79 2.85
N ALA A 314 -5.17 -10.57 4.04
CA ALA A 314 -3.79 -10.11 4.16
C ALA A 314 -2.77 -11.14 3.63
N LEU A 315 -3.03 -12.44 3.85
CA LEU A 315 -2.19 -13.51 3.32
C LEU A 315 -2.26 -13.61 1.79
N GLU A 316 -3.44 -13.40 1.18
CA GLU A 316 -3.56 -13.41 -0.27
C GLU A 316 -2.84 -12.21 -0.91
N GLN A 317 -2.92 -11.02 -0.30
CA GLN A 317 -2.12 -9.86 -0.73
C GLN A 317 -0.62 -10.14 -0.64
N LYS A 318 -0.15 -10.71 0.47
CA LYS A 318 1.27 -11.08 0.66
C LYS A 318 1.72 -12.11 -0.38
N LYS A 319 0.85 -13.07 -0.74
CA LYS A 319 1.12 -14.07 -1.77
C LYS A 319 1.25 -13.43 -3.15
N GLU A 320 0.35 -12.52 -3.54
CA GLU A 320 0.46 -11.77 -4.80
C GLU A 320 1.73 -10.93 -4.87
N GLU A 321 2.09 -10.22 -3.79
CA GLU A 321 3.35 -9.45 -3.73
C GLU A 321 4.58 -10.36 -3.87
N LEU A 322 4.57 -11.56 -3.27
CA LEU A 322 5.65 -12.54 -3.40
C LEU A 322 5.77 -13.12 -4.82
N VAL A 323 4.65 -13.32 -5.53
CA VAL A 323 4.67 -13.74 -6.95
C VAL A 323 5.31 -12.66 -7.80
N LYS A 324 4.87 -11.40 -7.66
CA LYS A 324 5.48 -10.27 -8.38
C LYS A 324 6.98 -10.14 -8.09
N LYS A 325 7.39 -10.34 -6.83
CA LYS A 325 8.80 -10.28 -6.45
C LYS A 325 9.61 -11.44 -7.03
N GLU A 326 9.04 -12.65 -7.11
CA GLU A 326 9.67 -13.79 -7.78
C GLU A 326 9.91 -13.51 -9.27
N GLU A 327 8.91 -12.98 -9.97
CA GLU A 327 9.01 -12.61 -11.38
C GLU A 327 10.09 -11.54 -11.60
N GLN A 328 10.14 -10.52 -10.74
CA GLN A 328 11.20 -9.50 -10.78
C GLN A 328 12.59 -10.10 -10.56
N VAL A 329 12.75 -11.01 -9.60
CA VAL A 329 14.03 -11.66 -9.31
C VAL A 329 14.46 -12.59 -10.46
N ALA A 330 13.51 -13.28 -11.08
CA ALA A 330 13.76 -14.09 -12.28
C ALA A 330 14.21 -13.21 -13.47
N ALA A 331 13.51 -12.11 -13.74
CA ALA A 331 13.87 -11.17 -14.78
C ALA A 331 15.27 -10.56 -14.57
N LYS A 332 15.62 -10.20 -13.33
CA LYS A 332 16.98 -9.72 -12.97
C LYS A 332 18.05 -10.77 -13.24
N GLU A 333 17.78 -12.03 -12.92
CA GLU A 333 18.71 -13.13 -13.18
C GLU A 333 18.88 -13.40 -14.69
N GLU A 334 17.79 -13.35 -15.46
CA GLU A 334 17.83 -13.54 -16.92
C GLU A 334 18.59 -12.40 -17.61
N ALA A 335 18.30 -11.14 -17.27
CA ALA A 335 19.01 -9.99 -17.81
C ALA A 335 20.53 -10.09 -17.62
N ARG A 336 20.97 -10.61 -16.46
CA ARG A 336 22.39 -10.85 -16.18
C ARG A 336 23.01 -12.03 -16.93
N LYS A 337 22.22 -13.06 -17.25
CA LYS A 337 22.68 -14.18 -18.08
C LYS A 337 22.87 -13.75 -19.54
N GLU A 338 22.04 -12.81 -20.02
CA GLU A 338 22.13 -12.26 -21.39
C GLU A 338 23.28 -11.26 -21.57
N ASP A 339 23.60 -10.43 -20.58
CA ASP A 339 24.77 -9.53 -20.61
C ASP A 339 26.13 -10.28 -20.71
N GLY A 340 26.13 -11.61 -20.53
CA GLY A 340 27.27 -12.50 -20.80
C GLY A 340 27.53 -12.83 -22.28
N LYS A 341 26.66 -12.40 -23.22
CA LYS A 341 26.84 -12.59 -24.68
C LYS A 341 26.68 -11.28 -25.47
N THR A 342 27.83 -10.78 -25.90
CA THR A 342 28.09 -9.92 -27.08
C THR A 342 27.76 -8.42 -27.07
N GLU A 343 28.72 -7.71 -27.67
CA GLU A 343 28.80 -6.31 -28.04
C GLU A 343 27.63 -5.81 -28.93
N THR A 344 27.43 -4.49 -28.87
CA THR A 344 26.74 -3.61 -29.84
C THR A 344 25.28 -3.90 -30.18
N ALA A 345 24.38 -3.06 -29.66
CA ALA A 345 23.34 -2.42 -30.46
C ALA A 345 22.85 -1.13 -29.80
N THR A 346 23.08 -0.01 -30.46
CA THR A 346 22.23 1.18 -30.37
C THR A 346 20.82 0.86 -30.84
N THR A 347 19.81 1.11 -30.02
CA THR A 347 18.47 1.50 -30.49
C THR A 347 17.78 2.41 -29.46
N GLU A 348 17.16 3.44 -30.02
CA GLU A 348 16.36 4.48 -29.37
C GLU A 348 15.10 3.94 -28.65
N PRO A 349 14.51 4.77 -27.76
CA PRO A 349 13.43 4.37 -26.86
C PRO A 349 12.07 4.54 -27.54
N ALA A 350 11.37 3.45 -27.81
CA ALA A 350 9.92 3.50 -28.05
C ALA A 350 9.29 2.11 -27.82
N LYS A 351 8.15 2.12 -27.10
CA LYS A 351 7.24 0.99 -26.80
C LYS A 351 7.46 0.25 -25.46
N THR A 352 7.25 0.94 -24.35
CA THR A 352 6.75 0.33 -23.09
C THR A 352 5.86 1.26 -22.25
N THR A 353 5.39 2.39 -22.82
CA THR A 353 4.70 3.45 -22.04
C THR A 353 3.19 3.24 -21.85
N GLU A 354 2.53 2.36 -22.61
CA GLU A 354 1.07 2.20 -22.54
C GLU A 354 0.62 1.04 -21.62
N ALA A 355 1.45 -0.01 -21.45
CA ALA A 355 1.12 -1.13 -20.56
C ALA A 355 1.44 -0.85 -19.08
N VAL A 356 2.42 0.01 -18.79
CA VAL A 356 2.81 0.39 -17.42
C VAL A 356 1.85 1.43 -16.84
N LYS A 357 1.42 2.43 -17.64
CA LYS A 357 0.42 3.43 -17.21
C LYS A 357 -0.95 2.82 -16.90
N ALA A 358 -1.41 1.88 -17.72
CA ALA A 358 -2.71 1.20 -17.51
C ALA A 358 -2.72 0.28 -16.28
N ALA A 359 -1.55 -0.18 -15.82
CA ALA A 359 -1.40 -0.99 -14.61
C ALA A 359 -1.27 -0.11 -13.35
N GLU A 360 -0.55 1.02 -13.43
CA GLU A 360 -0.44 1.98 -12.34
C GLU A 360 -1.78 2.67 -12.02
N GLU A 361 -2.58 3.03 -13.03
CA GLU A 361 -3.91 3.62 -12.82
C GLU A 361 -4.88 2.64 -12.13
N LYS A 362 -4.87 1.36 -12.52
CA LYS A 362 -5.71 0.33 -11.87
C LYS A 362 -5.26 0.01 -10.44
N VAL A 363 -3.95 0.04 -10.15
CA VAL A 363 -3.44 -0.20 -8.79
C VAL A 363 -3.75 0.98 -7.86
N GLN A 364 -3.71 2.21 -8.36
CA GLN A 364 -4.09 3.39 -7.58
C GLN A 364 -5.60 3.47 -7.35
N GLU A 365 -6.42 3.10 -8.32
CA GLU A 365 -7.89 3.01 -8.19
C GLU A 365 -8.28 1.98 -7.12
N VAL A 366 -7.68 0.79 -7.17
CA VAL A 366 -7.90 -0.26 -6.16
C VAL A 366 -7.38 0.13 -4.78
N GLN A 367 -6.22 0.81 -4.66
CA GLN A 367 -5.72 1.30 -3.37
C GLN A 367 -6.64 2.37 -2.76
N LYS A 368 -7.23 3.24 -3.60
CA LYS A 368 -8.16 4.27 -3.16
C LYS A 368 -9.47 3.66 -2.69
N GLU A 369 -10.04 2.71 -3.43
CA GLU A 369 -11.22 1.95 -3.01
C GLU A 369 -10.96 1.16 -1.71
N LEU A 370 -9.81 0.51 -1.56
CA LEU A 370 -9.45 -0.23 -0.34
C LEU A 370 -9.24 0.67 0.88
N SER A 371 -8.70 1.88 0.69
CA SER A 371 -8.56 2.86 1.76
C SER A 371 -9.93 3.39 2.21
N GLN A 372 -10.83 3.63 1.27
CA GLN A 372 -12.19 4.06 1.54
C GLN A 372 -12.98 2.98 2.28
N VAL A 373 -12.87 1.71 1.85
CA VAL A 373 -13.50 0.56 2.52
C VAL A 373 -12.93 0.34 3.93
N LYS A 374 -11.61 0.48 4.13
CA LYS A 374 -10.99 0.37 5.47
C LYS A 374 -11.43 1.49 6.41
N ASP A 375 -11.56 2.71 5.91
CA ASP A 375 -12.03 3.85 6.69
C ASP A 375 -13.55 3.78 6.94
N GLU A 376 -14.34 3.26 6.00
CA GLU A 376 -15.77 2.95 6.19
C GLU A 376 -15.96 1.86 7.25
N LEU A 377 -15.16 0.79 7.21
CA LEU A 377 -15.23 -0.30 8.17
C LEU A 377 -14.78 0.13 9.57
N LYS A 378 -13.71 0.94 9.70
CA LYS A 378 -13.30 1.52 11.00
C LYS A 378 -14.37 2.45 11.58
N LYS A 379 -14.98 3.30 10.75
CA LYS A 379 -16.10 4.16 11.18
C LYS A 379 -17.29 3.33 11.65
N LYS A 380 -17.55 2.19 11.00
CA LYS A 380 -18.63 1.26 11.37
C LYS A 380 -18.32 0.40 12.60
N GLU A 381 -17.04 0.21 12.95
CA GLU A 381 -16.61 -0.43 14.21
C GLU A 381 -16.68 0.51 15.42
N GLU A 382 -16.46 1.81 15.24
CA GLU A 382 -16.54 2.81 16.31
C GLU A 382 -17.95 3.37 16.54
N GLN A 383 -18.84 3.27 15.54
CA GLN A 383 -20.19 3.84 15.58
C GLN A 383 -21.26 2.77 15.78
N SER A 384 -22.29 3.06 16.58
CA SER A 384 -23.45 2.18 16.74
C SER A 384 -24.24 2.06 15.44
N ASP A 385 -24.94 0.94 15.21
CA ASP A 385 -25.72 0.65 13.98
C ASP A 385 -26.74 1.75 13.60
N ASN A 386 -27.16 2.57 14.57
CA ASN A 386 -28.09 3.66 14.37
C ASN A 386 -27.42 5.00 14.00
N VAL A 387 -26.10 5.03 13.83
CA VAL A 387 -25.37 6.22 13.38
C VAL A 387 -25.19 6.15 11.87
N VAL A 388 -25.80 7.09 11.16
CA VAL A 388 -25.72 7.18 9.69
C VAL A 388 -25.29 8.59 9.31
N ASN A 389 -24.22 8.72 8.52
CA ASN A 389 -23.66 10.01 8.08
C ASN A 389 -23.41 11.01 9.24
N ASN A 390 -22.79 10.56 10.34
CA ASN A 390 -22.55 11.35 11.55
C ASN A 390 -23.84 11.88 12.22
N LYS A 391 -24.99 11.25 11.97
CA LYS A 391 -26.24 11.52 12.68
C LYS A 391 -26.67 10.30 13.45
N ILE A 392 -27.08 10.48 14.69
CA ILE A 392 -27.69 9.40 15.48
C ILE A 392 -29.16 9.36 15.11
N LEU A 393 -29.60 8.27 14.49
CA LEU A 393 -30.98 8.03 14.13
C LEU A 393 -31.70 7.25 15.23
N PHE A 394 -32.98 7.55 15.40
CA PHE A 394 -33.87 6.77 16.26
C PHE A 394 -35.29 6.80 15.72
N MET A 395 -35.95 5.65 15.86
CA MET A 395 -37.34 5.48 15.50
C MET A 395 -38.20 5.79 16.72
N LYS A 396 -39.10 6.77 16.61
CA LYS A 396 -40.09 7.07 17.64
C LYS A 396 -41.39 6.36 17.28
N PHE A 397 -41.76 5.39 18.12
CA PHE A 397 -43.07 4.75 18.04
C PHE A 397 -44.19 5.74 18.42
N ILE A 398 -45.24 5.81 17.61
CA ILE A 398 -46.40 6.67 17.85
C ILE A 398 -47.59 5.85 18.36
N LYS A 399 -48.02 4.83 17.62
CA LYS A 399 -49.16 3.99 17.98
C LYS A 399 -49.20 2.69 17.17
N TYR A 400 -50.05 1.77 17.62
CA TYR A 400 -50.55 0.65 16.82
C TYR A 400 -51.85 1.06 16.14
N ASP A 401 -51.99 0.72 14.86
CA ASP A 401 -53.31 0.66 14.22
C ASP A 401 -53.99 -0.68 14.56
N ALA A 402 -55.31 -0.79 14.33
CA ALA A 402 -56.14 -1.93 14.74
C ALA A 402 -55.62 -3.31 14.27
N ASP A 403 -54.92 -3.38 13.13
CA ASP A 403 -54.34 -4.63 12.59
C ASP A 403 -52.87 -4.87 12.98
N GLY A 404 -52.35 -4.10 13.93
CA GLY A 404 -50.98 -4.24 14.46
C GLY A 404 -49.89 -3.55 13.63
N HIS A 405 -50.26 -2.69 12.69
CA HIS A 405 -49.30 -1.86 11.95
C HIS A 405 -48.67 -0.82 12.88
N TYR A 406 -47.37 -0.62 12.75
CA TYR A 406 -46.67 0.45 13.46
C TYR A 406 -46.95 1.77 12.75
N SER A 407 -47.13 2.82 13.53
CA SER A 407 -47.00 4.20 13.05
C SER A 407 -45.77 4.78 13.73
N ASN A 408 -44.74 5.07 12.93
CA ASN A 408 -43.44 5.50 13.42
C ASN A 408 -43.03 6.84 12.80
N GLU A 409 -42.24 7.60 13.56
CA GLU A 409 -41.51 8.77 13.07
C GLU A 409 -40.01 8.48 13.13
N LEU A 410 -39.28 8.86 12.09
CA LEU A 410 -37.82 8.80 12.11
C LEU A 410 -37.23 10.15 12.50
N TRP A 411 -36.33 10.15 13.47
CA TRP A 411 -35.66 11.33 13.99
C TRP A 411 -34.14 11.16 13.90
N ALA A 412 -33.43 12.28 13.78
CA ALA A 412 -31.98 12.33 13.78
C ALA A 412 -31.45 13.44 14.70
N ILE A 413 -30.32 13.19 15.34
CA ILE A 413 -29.51 14.21 16.03
C ILE A 413 -28.19 14.37 15.28
N ASP A 414 -27.84 15.61 14.95
CA ASP A 414 -26.56 15.95 14.34
C ASP A 414 -25.46 16.00 15.43
N THR A 415 -24.52 15.05 15.37
CA THR A 415 -23.40 14.91 16.34
C THR A 415 -22.41 16.08 16.34
N LYS A 416 -22.55 17.05 15.43
CA LYS A 416 -21.74 18.26 15.43
C LYS A 416 -22.41 19.43 16.12
N LYS A 417 -23.73 19.37 16.29
CA LYS A 417 -24.55 20.46 16.82
C LYS A 417 -25.20 20.10 18.15
N ASP A 418 -25.23 18.81 18.51
CA ASP A 418 -25.71 18.14 19.73
C ASP A 418 -27.11 18.52 20.27
N ASP A 419 -27.72 19.60 19.78
CA ASP A 419 -28.95 20.20 20.31
C ASP A 419 -30.10 20.24 19.28
N ALA A 420 -29.85 19.87 18.02
CA ALA A 420 -30.84 19.96 16.94
C ALA A 420 -31.45 18.59 16.60
N LEU A 421 -32.66 18.34 17.12
CA LEU A 421 -33.51 17.23 16.67
C LEU A 421 -34.11 17.53 15.30
N PHE A 422 -33.84 16.64 14.34
CA PHE A 422 -34.37 16.69 13.00
C PHE A 422 -35.41 15.57 12.81
N LYS A 423 -36.67 15.95 12.56
CA LYS A 423 -37.74 15.00 12.24
C LYS A 423 -37.78 14.76 10.73
N SER A 424 -37.85 13.50 10.32
CA SER A 424 -38.09 13.15 8.92
C SER A 424 -39.41 13.75 8.42
N PRO A 425 -39.43 14.38 7.23
CA PRO A 425 -40.67 14.82 6.61
C PRO A 425 -41.54 13.63 6.15
N TYR A 426 -40.99 12.41 6.11
CA TYR A 426 -41.72 11.20 5.79
C TYR A 426 -42.17 10.49 7.08
N ASN A 427 -43.49 10.46 7.32
CA ASN A 427 -44.12 9.95 8.54
C ASN A 427 -44.97 8.69 8.32
N ASN A 428 -45.14 8.24 7.07
CA ASN A 428 -45.86 7.02 6.75
C ASN A 428 -44.94 5.80 6.87
N ILE A 429 -44.36 5.60 8.06
CA ILE A 429 -43.42 4.50 8.35
C ILE A 429 -44.12 3.44 9.20
N CYS A 430 -44.05 2.18 8.76
CA CYS A 430 -44.65 1.03 9.44
C CYS A 430 -43.68 -0.10 9.80
N SER A 431 -42.41 0.00 9.39
CA SER A 431 -41.38 -0.96 9.85
C SER A 431 -40.99 -0.70 11.29
N LYS A 432 -40.70 -1.76 12.05
CA LYS A 432 -40.19 -1.65 13.43
C LYS A 432 -38.78 -1.09 13.50
N GLU A 433 -37.99 -1.35 12.46
CA GLU A 433 -36.60 -0.95 12.34
C GLU A 433 -36.36 -0.22 11.01
N PHE A 434 -35.23 0.48 10.95
CA PHE A 434 -34.68 1.01 9.71
C PHE A 434 -33.35 0.30 9.44
N LYS A 435 -32.90 0.28 8.19
CA LYS A 435 -31.59 -0.24 7.81
C LYS A 435 -30.81 0.82 7.04
N GLU A 436 -29.54 0.98 7.36
CA GLU A 436 -28.64 1.74 6.50
C GLU A 436 -28.36 0.97 5.21
N ILE A 437 -28.46 1.65 4.07
CA ILE A 437 -27.96 1.18 2.78
C ILE A 437 -26.72 2.01 2.47
N PRO A 438 -25.51 1.39 2.46
CA PRO A 438 -24.24 2.10 2.25
C PRO A 438 -24.30 3.00 1.01
N ASN A 439 -23.77 4.22 1.14
CA ASN A 439 -23.70 5.22 0.07
C ASN A 439 -25.05 5.62 -0.58
N GLN A 440 -26.18 5.18 -0.02
CA GLN A 440 -27.52 5.39 -0.59
C GLN A 440 -28.41 6.19 0.37
N GLY A 441 -28.60 5.69 1.59
CA GLY A 441 -29.46 6.33 2.59
C GLY A 441 -30.07 5.36 3.58
N VAL A 442 -31.22 5.72 4.13
CA VAL A 442 -31.89 4.98 5.21
C VAL A 442 -33.13 4.31 4.65
N LEU A 443 -33.18 2.99 4.73
CA LEU A 443 -34.28 2.18 4.26
C LEU A 443 -35.30 1.95 5.36
N VAL A 444 -36.57 2.24 5.05
CA VAL A 444 -37.73 1.97 5.90
C VAL A 444 -38.83 1.28 5.08
N LEU A 445 -39.79 0.67 5.78
CA LEU A 445 -41.04 0.26 5.15
C LEU A 445 -42.10 1.33 5.38
N GLY A 446 -42.72 1.77 4.28
CA GLY A 446 -43.78 2.76 4.30
C GLY A 446 -45.05 2.29 3.65
N TYR A 447 -46.07 3.15 3.63
CA TYR A 447 -47.37 2.84 3.07
C TYR A 447 -48.01 4.05 2.37
N ASP A 448 -48.88 3.77 1.41
CA ASP A 448 -49.71 4.75 0.70
C ASP A 448 -51.20 4.52 0.98
N GLY A 449 -51.94 5.61 1.19
CA GLY A 449 -53.40 5.60 1.42
C GLY A 449 -53.80 5.71 2.89
N GLU A 450 -54.98 6.30 3.12
CA GLU A 450 -55.49 6.59 4.49
C GLU A 450 -56.22 5.39 5.12
N LYS A 451 -56.76 4.49 4.31
CA LYS A 451 -57.51 3.32 4.78
C LYS A 451 -56.59 2.13 4.99
N ILE A 452 -56.57 1.62 6.22
CA ILE A 452 -55.73 0.50 6.65
C ILE A 452 -55.95 -0.76 5.79
N GLU A 453 -57.19 -1.00 5.38
CA GLU A 453 -57.59 -2.19 4.64
C GLU A 453 -57.29 -2.14 3.12
N THR A 454 -56.91 -0.99 2.59
CA THR A 454 -56.54 -0.84 1.17
C THR A 454 -55.14 -0.27 0.95
N ARG A 455 -54.39 0.03 2.02
CA ARG A 455 -53.04 0.60 1.88
C ARG A 455 -52.08 -0.45 1.36
N LYS A 456 -51.26 -0.04 0.40
CA LYS A 456 -50.13 -0.83 -0.09
C LYS A 456 -48.89 -0.42 0.64
N HIS A 457 -48.04 -1.39 0.92
CA HIS A 457 -46.76 -1.12 1.57
C HIS A 457 -45.64 -1.18 0.56
N LYS A 458 -44.62 -0.34 0.78
CA LYS A 458 -43.52 -0.15 -0.14
C LYS A 458 -42.22 0.07 0.62
N LEU A 459 -41.11 -0.27 -0.02
CA LEU A 459 -39.80 0.14 0.43
C LEU A 459 -39.63 1.62 0.14
N VAL A 460 -39.06 2.36 1.10
CA VAL A 460 -38.79 3.79 0.98
C VAL A 460 -37.35 4.03 1.38
N LEU A 461 -36.57 4.58 0.46
CA LEU A 461 -35.19 4.99 0.70
C LEU A 461 -35.19 6.49 1.00
N LEU A 462 -34.76 6.84 2.20
CA LEU A 462 -34.68 8.21 2.69
C LEU A 462 -33.26 8.77 2.53
N ASP A 463 -33.18 10.07 2.27
CA ASP A 463 -31.93 10.82 2.21
C ASP A 463 -31.24 10.81 3.59
N PRO A 464 -29.95 10.47 3.70
CA PRO A 464 -29.29 10.36 5.00
C PRO A 464 -29.19 11.70 5.73
N ASP A 465 -29.21 12.83 5.03
CA ASP A 465 -29.12 14.16 5.64
C ASP A 465 -30.48 14.77 5.93
N LYS A 466 -31.38 14.74 4.96
CA LYS A 466 -32.69 15.39 5.03
C LYS A 466 -33.81 14.44 5.45
N LEU A 467 -33.53 13.14 5.58
CA LEU A 467 -34.50 12.06 5.82
C LEU A 467 -35.76 12.15 4.94
N GLY A 468 -35.68 12.81 3.78
CA GLY A 468 -36.76 12.92 2.81
C GLY A 468 -36.72 11.76 1.83
N VAL A 469 -37.86 11.45 1.21
CA VAL A 469 -37.94 10.35 0.24
C VAL A 469 -37.02 10.62 -0.95
N LYS A 470 -36.02 9.76 -1.17
CA LYS A 470 -35.23 9.72 -2.40
C LYS A 470 -35.90 8.87 -3.46
N LYS A 471 -36.32 7.66 -3.07
CA LYS A 471 -36.91 6.67 -3.96
C LYS A 471 -37.84 5.75 -3.17
N SER A 472 -38.78 5.14 -3.86
CA SER A 472 -39.62 4.08 -3.31
C SER A 472 -39.73 2.94 -4.31
N SER A 473 -39.98 1.72 -3.82
CA SER A 473 -40.27 0.59 -4.71
C SER A 473 -41.56 0.85 -5.47
N GLU A 474 -41.52 0.73 -6.80
CA GLU A 474 -42.69 0.90 -7.66
C GLU A 474 -43.45 -0.42 -7.82
N ASN A 475 -44.78 -0.33 -7.87
CA ASN A 475 -45.68 -1.44 -8.22
C ASN A 475 -45.49 -2.75 -7.42
N ALA A 476 -44.92 -2.67 -6.22
CA ALA A 476 -44.76 -3.78 -5.28
C ALA A 476 -45.69 -3.59 -4.08
N ASP A 477 -46.27 -4.68 -3.59
CA ASP A 477 -47.04 -4.69 -2.34
C ASP A 477 -46.29 -5.53 -1.32
N ILE A 478 -45.48 -4.86 -0.51
CA ILE A 478 -44.58 -5.51 0.43
C ILE A 478 -45.38 -5.99 1.64
N PHE A 479 -45.09 -7.19 2.14
CA PHE A 479 -45.73 -7.63 3.37
C PHE A 479 -45.24 -6.78 4.53
N TRP A 480 -46.15 -6.18 5.29
CA TRP A 480 -45.81 -5.15 6.27
C TRP A 480 -44.98 -5.66 7.47
N ARG A 481 -44.98 -6.97 7.74
CA ARG A 481 -44.10 -7.62 8.73
C ARG A 481 -42.87 -8.28 8.11
N THR A 482 -42.56 -7.96 6.85
CA THR A 482 -41.42 -8.56 6.17
C THR A 482 -40.13 -8.37 6.99
N PRO A 483 -39.25 -9.38 7.05
CA PRO A 483 -37.86 -9.12 7.36
C PRO A 483 -37.28 -8.21 6.26
N ILE A 484 -36.53 -7.18 6.64
CA ILE A 484 -35.80 -6.32 5.70
C ILE A 484 -34.33 -6.73 5.78
N VAL A 485 -33.83 -7.43 4.75
CA VAL A 485 -32.48 -8.01 4.78
C VAL A 485 -31.61 -7.44 3.66
N PRO A 486 -30.78 -6.40 3.95
CA PRO A 486 -29.75 -5.93 3.04
C PRO A 486 -28.54 -6.89 3.00
N ARG A 487 -28.11 -7.30 1.79
CA ARG A 487 -26.95 -8.16 1.52
C ARG A 487 -26.40 -7.90 0.11
N GLU A 488 -25.08 -7.71 -0.03
CA GLU A 488 -24.37 -7.64 -1.33
C GLU A 488 -25.09 -6.77 -2.36
N ASP A 489 -25.35 -5.51 -1.99
CA ASP A 489 -26.09 -4.51 -2.77
C ASP A 489 -27.54 -4.85 -3.13
N LYS A 490 -28.13 -5.85 -2.47
CA LYS A 490 -29.51 -6.29 -2.67
C LYS A 490 -30.32 -6.19 -1.38
N VAL A 491 -31.62 -6.01 -1.53
CA VAL A 491 -32.60 -5.98 -0.44
C VAL A 491 -33.58 -7.11 -0.67
N TYR A 492 -33.68 -8.01 0.30
CA TYR A 492 -34.62 -9.13 0.28
C TYR A 492 -35.77 -8.87 1.23
N VAL A 493 -36.99 -9.09 0.74
CA VAL A 493 -38.25 -8.90 1.46
C VAL A 493 -39.28 -9.95 1.05
N VAL A 494 -40.37 -10.03 1.78
CA VAL A 494 -41.57 -10.79 1.43
C VAL A 494 -42.55 -9.84 0.75
N GLU A 495 -42.95 -10.17 -0.46
CA GLU A 495 -43.90 -9.41 -1.26
C GLU A 495 -45.19 -10.22 -1.45
N LYS A 496 -46.32 -9.55 -1.37
CA LYS A 496 -47.61 -10.09 -1.78
C LYS A 496 -47.79 -9.85 -3.29
N PHE A 497 -47.88 -10.94 -4.04
CA PHE A 497 -48.08 -10.91 -5.49
C PHE A 497 -49.12 -11.96 -5.89
N GLN A 498 -50.15 -11.57 -6.64
CA GLN A 498 -51.25 -12.47 -7.05
C GLN A 498 -51.85 -13.26 -5.86
N ASP A 499 -52.12 -12.55 -4.77
CA ASP A 499 -52.69 -13.10 -3.51
C ASP A 499 -51.87 -14.21 -2.83
N LYS A 500 -50.59 -14.35 -3.20
CA LYS A 500 -49.62 -15.23 -2.54
C LYS A 500 -48.39 -14.43 -2.13
N TYR A 501 -47.58 -15.01 -1.24
CA TYR A 501 -46.36 -14.37 -0.76
C TYR A 501 -45.13 -14.97 -1.39
N TYR A 502 -44.13 -14.16 -1.67
CA TYR A 502 -42.90 -14.55 -2.32
C TYR A 502 -41.72 -13.83 -1.71
N VAL A 503 -40.53 -14.43 -1.80
CA VAL A 503 -39.30 -13.66 -1.56
C VAL A 503 -39.07 -12.78 -2.79
N ALA A 504 -39.09 -11.47 -2.59
CA ALA A 504 -38.73 -10.49 -3.60
C ALA A 504 -37.34 -9.93 -3.32
N ARG A 505 -36.59 -9.71 -4.40
CA ARG A 505 -35.25 -9.15 -4.38
C ARG A 505 -35.24 -7.87 -5.17
N PHE A 506 -34.77 -6.81 -4.51
CA PHE A 506 -34.57 -5.49 -5.07
C PHE A 506 -33.07 -5.18 -5.06
N LYS A 507 -32.63 -4.32 -5.97
CA LYS A 507 -31.34 -3.63 -5.85
C LYS A 507 -31.37 -2.65 -4.68
N SER A 508 -30.20 -2.21 -4.23
CA SER A 508 -30.07 -1.18 -3.19
C SER A 508 -30.76 0.14 -3.53
N ASP A 509 -30.95 0.43 -4.82
CA ASP A 509 -31.71 1.58 -5.29
C ASP A 509 -33.23 1.31 -5.37
N LEU A 510 -33.73 0.22 -4.77
CA LEU A 510 -35.13 -0.21 -4.77
C LEU A 510 -35.71 -0.61 -6.13
N THR A 511 -34.87 -0.83 -7.14
CA THR A 511 -35.33 -1.41 -8.42
C THR A 511 -35.58 -2.91 -8.23
N PHE A 512 -36.76 -3.38 -8.63
CA PHE A 512 -37.10 -4.81 -8.56
C PHE A 512 -36.20 -5.64 -9.48
N GLU A 513 -35.71 -6.79 -9.00
CA GLU A 513 -34.89 -7.71 -9.80
C GLU A 513 -35.59 -9.05 -10.06
N ALA A 514 -36.04 -9.70 -8.98
CA ALA A 514 -36.49 -11.08 -9.05
C ALA A 514 -37.47 -11.39 -7.92
N ARG A 515 -38.27 -12.44 -8.15
CA ARG A 515 -39.17 -13.02 -7.16
C ARG A 515 -38.96 -14.53 -7.13
N SER A 516 -39.14 -15.14 -5.97
CA SER A 516 -38.99 -16.59 -5.81
C SER A 516 -39.90 -17.35 -6.77
N SER A 517 -39.40 -18.46 -7.32
CA SER A 517 -40.17 -19.28 -8.27
C SER A 517 -41.41 -19.92 -7.65
N GLU A 518 -41.42 -20.06 -6.32
CA GLU A 518 -42.48 -20.67 -5.55
C GLU A 518 -42.95 -19.72 -4.44
N ALA A 519 -44.24 -19.84 -4.10
CA ALA A 519 -44.84 -19.07 -3.01
C ALA A 519 -44.30 -19.54 -1.65
N ILE A 520 -44.30 -18.65 -0.68
CA ILE A 520 -43.88 -18.88 0.70
C ILE A 520 -45.00 -18.45 1.64
N GLU A 521 -44.83 -18.69 2.94
CA GLU A 521 -45.74 -18.16 3.95
C GLU A 521 -45.43 -16.68 4.24
N GLU A 522 -46.45 -15.92 4.63
CA GLU A 522 -46.30 -14.46 4.85
C GLU A 522 -45.32 -14.13 5.98
N ASN A 523 -45.37 -14.88 7.08
CA ASN A 523 -44.48 -14.70 8.23
C ASN A 523 -43.23 -15.58 8.13
N SER A 524 -42.64 -15.68 6.93
CA SER A 524 -41.41 -16.45 6.74
C SER A 524 -40.17 -15.67 7.13
N GLU A 525 -39.25 -16.35 7.82
CA GLU A 525 -37.90 -15.86 8.09
C GLU A 525 -36.96 -16.23 6.94
N LEU A 526 -35.96 -15.37 6.68
CA LEU A 526 -34.98 -15.55 5.61
C LEU A 526 -33.60 -15.80 6.22
N THR A 527 -33.04 -16.99 6.00
CA THR A 527 -31.68 -17.36 6.41
C THR A 527 -30.79 -17.58 5.19
N PHE A 528 -29.65 -16.90 5.13
CA PHE A 528 -28.71 -16.99 4.01
C PHE A 528 -27.52 -17.89 4.40
N PHE A 529 -27.14 -18.84 3.55
CA PHE A 529 -25.97 -19.68 3.76
C PHE A 529 -25.35 -20.11 2.43
N GLY A 530 -24.12 -19.69 2.18
CA GLY A 530 -23.45 -19.85 0.88
C GLY A 530 -24.30 -19.25 -0.25
N GLU A 531 -24.54 -20.04 -1.30
CA GLU A 531 -25.34 -19.64 -2.46
C GLU A 531 -26.85 -19.90 -2.30
N LYS A 532 -27.33 -20.14 -1.07
CA LYS A 532 -28.72 -20.55 -0.80
C LYS A 532 -29.43 -19.64 0.19
N ILE A 533 -30.76 -19.57 0.04
CA ILE A 533 -31.69 -18.90 0.95
C ILE A 533 -32.66 -19.95 1.50
N TYR A 534 -32.67 -20.10 2.82
CA TYR A 534 -33.55 -20.98 3.56
C TYR A 534 -34.70 -20.15 4.10
N VAL A 535 -35.91 -20.49 3.67
CA VAL A 535 -37.14 -19.77 4.00
C VAL A 535 -37.98 -20.66 4.88
N THR A 536 -38.19 -20.23 6.12
CA THR A 536 -38.92 -20.98 7.14
C THR A 536 -40.20 -20.23 7.50
N GLY A 537 -41.35 -20.82 7.19
CA GLY A 537 -42.66 -20.22 7.45
C GLY A 537 -43.45 -21.01 8.48
N LYS A 538 -44.12 -20.31 9.40
CA LYS A 538 -45.18 -20.92 10.23
C LYS A 538 -46.47 -20.90 9.40
N PRO A 539 -47.01 -22.06 9.01
CA PRO A 539 -48.19 -22.08 8.16
C PRO A 539 -49.45 -21.78 8.98
N LYS A 540 -50.59 -21.61 8.30
CA LYS A 540 -51.90 -21.48 8.95
C LYS A 540 -52.20 -22.73 9.79
N GLU A 541 -53.04 -22.55 10.81
CA GLU A 541 -53.34 -23.59 11.80
C GLU A 541 -53.79 -24.90 11.11
N GLY A 542 -53.00 -25.98 11.31
CA GLY A 542 -53.27 -27.32 10.76
C GLY A 542 -52.22 -27.83 9.76
N ASP A 543 -51.41 -26.96 9.16
CA ASP A 543 -50.39 -27.35 8.17
C ASP A 543 -49.01 -27.64 8.78
N LYS A 544 -48.24 -28.54 8.16
CA LYS A 544 -46.86 -28.82 8.58
C LYS A 544 -45.94 -27.67 8.18
N THR A 545 -45.10 -27.22 9.11
CA THR A 545 -44.02 -26.26 8.81
C THR A 545 -43.16 -26.80 7.68
N THR A 546 -42.72 -25.97 6.74
CA THR A 546 -41.78 -26.39 5.69
C THR A 546 -40.62 -25.41 5.58
N ILE A 547 -39.47 -25.92 5.16
CA ILE A 547 -38.28 -25.13 4.85
C ILE A 547 -38.07 -25.19 3.35
N LYS A 548 -38.28 -24.07 2.66
CA LYS A 548 -38.00 -23.94 1.24
C LYS A 548 -36.60 -23.38 1.03
N ILE A 549 -35.81 -24.05 0.20
CA ILE A 549 -34.44 -23.65 -0.12
C ILE A 549 -34.44 -23.10 -1.53
N PHE A 550 -34.03 -21.85 -1.69
CA PHE A 550 -33.88 -21.19 -2.98
C PHE A 550 -32.41 -20.94 -3.29
N LYS A 551 -32.05 -20.89 -4.58
CA LYS A 551 -30.74 -20.35 -4.99
C LYS A 551 -30.74 -18.84 -4.81
N LYS A 552 -29.64 -18.29 -4.31
CA LYS A 552 -29.48 -16.85 -4.12
C LYS A 552 -29.38 -16.09 -5.45
N GLU A 553 -28.83 -16.72 -6.48
CA GLU A 553 -28.58 -16.15 -7.81
C GLU A 553 -29.88 -15.77 -8.54
N ASP A 554 -30.86 -16.67 -8.58
CA ASP A 554 -32.06 -16.54 -9.41
C ASP A 554 -33.38 -16.75 -8.64
N LEU A 555 -33.32 -17.05 -7.34
CA LEU A 555 -34.46 -17.39 -6.49
C LEU A 555 -35.27 -18.60 -6.97
N THR A 556 -34.65 -19.52 -7.71
CA THR A 556 -35.26 -20.80 -8.08
C THR A 556 -35.30 -21.76 -6.89
N LEU A 557 -36.40 -22.50 -6.74
CA LEU A 557 -36.53 -23.52 -5.70
C LEU A 557 -35.55 -24.66 -5.96
N VAL A 558 -34.70 -24.92 -4.98
CA VAL A 558 -33.78 -26.08 -4.95
C VAL A 558 -34.47 -27.28 -4.35
N LYS A 559 -35.09 -27.10 -3.17
CA LYS A 559 -35.71 -28.19 -2.41
C LYS A 559 -36.68 -27.65 -1.36
N THR A 560 -37.72 -28.43 -1.05
CA THR A 560 -38.57 -28.24 0.12
C THR A 560 -38.29 -29.36 1.13
N ILE A 561 -38.14 -29.00 2.40
CA ILE A 561 -37.94 -29.93 3.51
C ILE A 561 -39.17 -29.82 4.43
N ALA A 562 -39.79 -30.96 4.74
CA ALA A 562 -40.72 -31.07 5.84
C ALA A 562 -39.95 -31.56 7.07
N PRO A 563 -40.01 -30.85 8.21
CA PRO A 563 -39.41 -31.26 9.47
C PRO A 563 -40.11 -32.48 10.08
#